data_AF-A0A6C0FZQ4-F1
#
_entry.id   AF-A0A6C0FZQ4-F1
#
_cell.length_a   1.000
_cell.length_b   1.000
_cell.length_c   1.000
_cell.angle_alpha   90.00
_cell.angle_beta   90.00
_cell.angle_gamma   90.00
#
_symmetry.space_group_name_H-M   'P 1'
#
loop_
_entity.id
_entity.type
_entity.pdbx_description
1 polymer ?
#
loop_
_entity_poly.entity_id
_entity_poly.type
_entity_poly.pdbx_seq_one_letter_code
_entity_poly.pdbx_strand_id
1 'polypeptide(L)' 'MTNDIRICDKCKHIRTKSMLPKLQKLAPDAEIQVACKSYCGPCARYAFIFINGRYITAPTEDEVIEKASKYIKK' A
#
# COMPACT_ATOMS: atom_id res chain seq x y z
N MET A 1 3.66 17.84 1.21
CA MET A 1 2.33 17.40 1.69
C MET A 1 2.49 16.01 2.26
N THR A 2 1.95 15.72 3.44
CA THR A 2 2.03 14.36 4.00
C THR A 2 1.21 13.41 3.13
N ASN A 3 1.85 12.36 2.61
CA ASN A 3 1.14 11.34 1.84
C ASN A 3 0.45 10.37 2.81
N ASP A 4 -0.86 10.16 2.69
CA ASP A 4 -1.59 9.17 3.50
C ASP A 4 -1.51 7.81 2.78
N ILE A 5 -0.79 6.85 3.38
CA ILE A 5 -0.67 5.50 2.85
C ILE A 5 -1.36 4.53 3.81
N ARG A 6 -2.31 3.74 3.32
CA ARG A 6 -3.00 2.74 4.14
C ARG A 6 -2.84 1.34 3.58
N ILE A 7 -2.45 0.43 4.45
CA ILE A 7 -2.24 -0.98 4.13
C ILE A 7 -2.93 -1.86 5.18
N CYS A 8 -3.22 -3.10 4.81
CA CYS A 8 -3.87 -4.07 5.69
C CYS A 8 -2.86 -5.16 6.08
N ASP A 9 -2.65 -5.35 7.37
CA ASP A 9 -1.83 -6.42 7.97
C ASP A 9 -2.44 -7.80 7.82
N LYS A 10 -3.77 -7.88 7.76
CA LYS A 10 -4.51 -9.13 7.56
C LYS A 10 -4.50 -9.61 6.10
N CYS A 11 -3.85 -8.87 5.19
CA CYS A 11 -3.88 -9.22 3.79
C CYS A 11 -2.91 -10.36 3.45
N LYS A 12 -3.40 -11.43 2.78
CA LYS A 12 -2.56 -12.59 2.42
C LYS A 12 -1.56 -12.31 1.29
N HIS A 13 -1.89 -11.37 0.39
CA HIS A 13 -1.05 -11.03 -0.77
C HIS A 13 -0.05 -9.89 -0.48
N ILE A 14 -0.02 -9.39 0.76
CA ILE A 14 0.88 -8.32 1.17
C ILE A 14 1.61 -8.75 2.44
N ARG A 15 2.90 -8.41 2.53
CA ARG A 15 3.65 -8.61 3.76
C ARG A 15 4.03 -7.25 4.34
N THR A 16 3.36 -6.84 5.41
CA THR A 16 3.61 -5.55 6.08
C THR A 16 5.08 -5.36 6.43
N LYS A 17 5.78 -6.42 6.86
CA LYS A 17 7.21 -6.37 7.20
C LYS A 17 8.13 -6.02 6.01
N SER A 18 7.82 -6.47 4.80
CA SER A 18 8.60 -6.12 3.60
C SER A 18 8.09 -4.84 2.95
N MET A 19 6.79 -4.58 3.02
CA MET A 19 6.16 -3.43 2.39
C MET A 19 6.46 -2.11 3.12
N LEU A 20 6.48 -2.10 4.47
CA LEU A 20 6.80 -0.90 5.27
C LEU A 20 8.14 -0.25 4.88
N PRO A 21 9.29 -0.96 4.88
CA PRO A 21 10.56 -0.34 4.53
C PRO A 21 10.62 0.12 3.06
N LYS A 22 9.90 -0.55 2.14
CA LYS A 22 9.79 -0.11 0.75
C LYS A 22 8.99 1.20 0.64
N LEU A 23 7.85 1.29 1.34
CA LEU A 23 7.01 2.48 1.36
C LEU A 23 7.71 3.68 2.02
N GLN A 24 8.41 3.46 3.14
CA GLN A 24 9.20 4.52 3.79
C GLN A 24 10.34 5.04 2.90
N LYS A 25 11.00 4.16 2.13
CA LYS A 25 12.02 4.58 1.15
C LYS A 25 11.42 5.40 0.00
N LEU A 26 10.21 5.06 -0.42
CA LEU A 26 9.51 5.76 -1.51
C LEU A 26 8.92 7.11 -1.07
N ALA A 27 8.41 7.17 0.15
CA ALA A 27 7.86 8.37 0.75
C ALA A 27 8.26 8.42 2.23
N PRO A 28 9.40 9.05 2.57
CA PRO A 28 9.83 9.18 3.95
C PRO A 28 8.88 10.05 4.77
N ASP A 29 8.21 11.00 4.13
CA ASP A 29 7.22 11.91 4.75
C ASP A 29 5.79 11.37 4.68
N ALA A 30 5.58 10.09 4.36
CA ALA A 30 4.26 9.49 4.33
C ALA A 30 3.81 9.04 5.72
N GLU A 31 2.52 9.25 6.00
CA GLU A 31 1.84 8.65 7.14
C GLU A 31 1.34 7.25 6.74
N ILE A 32 1.99 6.21 7.24
CA ILE A 32 1.61 4.82 6.93
C ILE A 32 0.70 4.27 8.03
N GLN A 33 -0.58 4.10 7.72
CA GLN A 33 -1.56 3.50 8.61
C GLN A 33 -1.78 2.02 8.26
N VAL A 34 -1.55 1.15 9.24
CA VAL A 34 -1.82 -0.28 9.11
C VAL A 34 -3.17 -0.59 9.74
N ALA A 35 -4.20 -0.77 8.92
CA ALA A 35 -5.56 -1.06 9.37
C ALA A 35 -6.33 -1.92 8.38
N CYS A 36 -7.21 -2.78 8.91
CA CYS A 36 -8.12 -3.55 8.07
C CYS A 36 -9.12 -2.62 7.37
N LYS A 37 -9.17 -2.69 6.03
CA LYS A 37 -10.15 -1.96 5.21
C LYS A 37 -11.33 -2.83 4.75
N SER A 38 -11.49 -4.02 5.35
CA SER A 38 -12.47 -5.03 4.92
C SER A 38 -12.37 -5.40 3.43
N TYR A 39 -11.20 -5.17 2.83
CA TYR A 39 -10.90 -5.41 1.42
C TYR A 39 -10.42 -6.85 1.18
N CYS A 40 -10.90 -7.78 2.00
CA CYS A 40 -10.45 -9.18 2.04
C CYS A 40 -10.73 -9.91 0.72
N GLY A 41 -11.82 -9.58 0.01
CA GLY A 41 -12.15 -10.14 -1.29
C GLY A 41 -11.08 -9.87 -2.36
N PRO A 42 -10.78 -8.60 -2.67
CA PRO A 42 -9.69 -8.24 -3.58
C PRO A 42 -8.32 -8.71 -3.09
N CYS A 43 -8.07 -8.60 -1.79
CA CYS A 43 -6.84 -9.08 -1.17
C CYS A 43 -6.62 -10.60 -1.32
N ALA A 44 -7.66 -11.40 -1.55
CA ALA A 44 -7.51 -12.83 -1.80
C ALA A 44 -6.97 -13.15 -3.21
N ARG A 45 -6.90 -12.15 -4.11
CA ARG A 45 -6.45 -12.32 -5.51
C ARG A 45 -5.32 -11.38 -5.91
N TYR A 46 -5.21 -10.22 -5.25
CA TYR A 46 -4.29 -9.14 -5.61
C TYR A 46 -3.76 -8.45 -4.36
N ALA A 47 -2.54 -7.90 -4.46
CA ALA A 47 -2.04 -6.91 -3.51
C ALA A 47 -2.78 -5.58 -3.71
N PHE A 48 -3.07 -4.86 -2.63
CA PHE A 48 -3.70 -3.55 -2.67
C PHE A 48 -3.06 -2.55 -1.69
N ILE A 49 -2.94 -1.29 -2.10
CA ILE A 49 -2.45 -0.19 -1.26
C ILE A 49 -3.37 1.01 -1.47
N PHE A 50 -3.66 1.74 -0.40
CA PHE A 50 -4.32 3.04 -0.49
C PHE A 50 -3.28 4.16 -0.42
N ILE A 51 -3.31 5.10 -1.35
CA ILE A 51 -2.45 6.29 -1.36
C ILE A 51 -3.30 7.53 -1.63
N ASN A 52 -3.26 8.50 -0.73
CA ASN A 52 -3.95 9.77 -0.86
C ASN A 52 -5.46 9.60 -1.17
N GLY A 53 -6.09 8.60 -0.55
CA GLY A 53 -7.50 8.25 -0.78
C GLY A 53 -7.79 7.42 -2.03
N ARG A 54 -6.79 7.12 -2.88
CA ARG A 54 -6.94 6.20 -4.02
C ARG A 54 -6.54 4.78 -3.64
N TYR A 55 -7.35 3.81 -4.04
CA TYR A 55 -6.98 2.40 -3.94
C TYR A 55 -6.26 1.96 -5.22
N ILE A 56 -5.15 1.26 -5.05
CA ILE A 56 -4.31 0.76 -6.13
C ILE A 56 -4.15 -0.74 -5.91
N THR A 57 -4.39 -1.53 -6.96
CA THR A 57 -4.29 -2.99 -6.90
C THR A 57 -3.33 -3.51 -7.96
N ALA A 58 -2.58 -4.55 -7.62
CA ALA A 58 -1.76 -5.29 -8.56
C ALA A 58 -1.62 -6.77 -8.17
N PRO A 59 -1.27 -7.66 -9.11
CA PRO A 59 -0.97 -9.07 -8.85
C PRO A 59 0.05 -9.31 -7.73
N THR A 60 1.09 -8.47 -7.66
CA THR A 60 2.21 -8.65 -6.74
C THR A 60 2.44 -7.41 -5.86
N GLU A 61 3.14 -7.62 -4.74
CA GLU A 61 3.57 -6.54 -3.83
C GLU A 61 4.42 -5.49 -4.56
N ASP A 62 5.37 -5.93 -5.40
CA ASP A 62 6.28 -5.01 -6.09
C ASP A 62 5.56 -4.19 -7.16
N GLU A 63 4.64 -4.80 -7.93
CA GLU A 63 3.84 -4.06 -8.91
C GLU A 63 2.89 -3.05 -8.27
N VAL A 64 2.28 -3.36 -7.12
CA VAL A 64 1.39 -2.42 -6.46
C VAL A 64 2.18 -1.22 -5.93
N ILE A 65 3.40 -1.45 -5.45
CA ILE A 65 4.33 -0.42 -4.98
C ILE A 65 4.81 0.46 -6.16
N GLU A 66 5.15 -0.14 -7.29
CA GLU A 66 5.55 0.60 -8.49
C GLU A 66 4.41 1.48 -9.00
N LYS A 67 3.18 0.94 -9.08
CA LYS A 67 1.99 1.73 -9.43
C LYS A 67 1.73 2.83 -8.40
N ALA A 68 1.86 2.51 -7.11
CA ALA A 68 1.72 3.43 -5.99
C ALA A 68 2.66 4.63 -6.11
N SER A 69 3.91 4.41 -6.49
CA SER A 69 4.93 5.47 -6.61
C SER A 69 4.51 6.63 -7.51
N LYS A 70 3.69 6.36 -8.54
CA LYS A 70 3.18 7.36 -9.49
C LYS A 70 2.13 8.31 -8.88
N TYR A 71 1.56 7.94 -7.74
CA TYR A 71 0.52 8.71 -7.04
C TYR A 71 1.01 9.37 -5.75
N ILE A 72 2.27 9.15 -5.39
CA ILE A 72 2.93 9.84 -4.29
C ILE A 72 3.16 11.29 -4.74
N LYS A 73 2.63 12.24 -3.96
CA LYS A 73 2.86 13.66 -4.19
C LYS A 73 4.25 14.02 -3.65
N LYS A 74 5.12 14.58 -4.51
CA LYS A 74 6.38 15.20 -4.11
C LYS A 74 6.12 16.56 -3.46
#